data_AF-A0A8I1U0D2-F1
#
_entry.id   AF-A0A8I1U0D2-F1
#
_cell.length_a   1.000
_cell.length_b   1.000
_cell.length_c   1.000
_cell.angle_alpha   90.00
_cell.angle_beta   90.00
_cell.angle_gamma   90.00
#
_symmetry.space_group_name_H-M   'P 1'
#
loop_
_entity.id
_entity.type
_entity.pdbx_description
1 polymer ?
#
loop_
_entity_poly.entity_id
_entity_poly.type
_entity_poly.pdbx_seq_one_letter_code
_entity_poly.pdbx_strand_id
1 'polypeptide(L)'
;MTEEEAARLNVVDEQKIKNPRFYDGKQMVIMGVTYNESANTLYLEAKKVPYSFIVALSNKKFPENSMLYQLNFFKTGVLAPLITRNGMSMLLQRAALGLYSVPGGFLEAHDEEKS
;
A
#
# COMPACT_ATOMS: atom_id res chain seq x y z
N MET A 1 -23.77 8.44 -1.35
CA MET A 1 -22.31 8.68 -1.40
C MET A 1 -21.89 9.17 -0.03
N THR A 2 -20.99 8.46 0.63
CA THR A 2 -20.48 8.85 1.96
C THR A 2 -19.44 9.96 1.84
N GLU A 3 -19.19 10.71 2.92
CA GLU A 3 -18.10 11.71 2.94
C GLU A 3 -16.73 11.08 2.65
N GLU A 4 -16.53 9.83 3.09
CA GLU A 4 -15.32 9.05 2.84
C GLU A 4 -15.14 8.73 1.35
N GLU A 5 -16.22 8.36 0.66
CA GLU A 5 -16.21 8.11 -0.79
C GLU A 5 -15.87 9.38 -1.57
N ALA A 6 -16.43 10.53 -1.16
CA ALA A 6 -16.17 11.81 -1.80
C ALA A 6 -14.70 12.25 -1.63
N ALA A 7 -14.15 12.13 -0.41
CA ALA A 7 -12.75 12.46 -0.15
C ALA A 7 -11.78 11.60 -0.98
N ARG A 8 -12.06 10.30 -1.13
CA ARG A 8 -11.27 9.39 -1.96
C ARG A 8 -11.31 9.77 -3.44
N LEU A 9 -12.49 10.08 -3.97
CA LEU A 9 -12.68 10.45 -5.38
C LEU A 9 -11.93 11.73 -5.74
N ASN A 10 -11.94 12.74 -4.87
CA ASN A 10 -11.21 13.99 -5.09
C ASN A 10 -9.70 13.77 -5.29
N VAL A 11 -9.09 12.83 -4.54
CA VAL A 11 -7.67 12.49 -4.71
C VAL A 11 -7.39 11.88 -6.09
N VAL A 12 -8.28 11.04 -6.61
CA VAL A 12 -8.15 10.45 -7.94
C VAL A 12 -8.19 11.54 -9.01
N ASP A 13 -9.15 12.45 -8.91
CA ASP A 13 -9.34 13.51 -9.89
C ASP A 13 -8.15 14.48 -9.91
N GLU A 14 -7.66 14.89 -8.73
CA GLU A 14 -6.43 15.70 -8.60
C GLU A 14 -5.21 15.04 -9.28
N GLN A 15 -5.08 13.70 -9.19
CA GLN A 15 -3.95 12.97 -9.78
C GLN A 15 -4.10 12.79 -11.29
N LYS A 16 -5.30 12.52 -11.79
CA LYS A 16 -5.58 12.41 -13.23
C LYS A 16 -5.33 13.72 -13.97
N ILE A 17 -5.64 14.87 -13.34
CA ILE A 17 -5.32 16.19 -13.90
C ILE A 17 -3.81 16.36 -14.11
N LYS A 18 -3.00 15.88 -13.15
CA LYS A 18 -1.52 16.01 -13.20
C LYS A 18 -0.87 14.98 -14.12
N ASN A 19 -1.46 13.79 -14.24
CA ASN A 19 -0.93 12.70 -15.04
C ASN A 19 -2.08 11.95 -15.75
N PRO A 20 -2.26 12.14 -17.07
CA PRO A 20 -3.35 11.49 -17.81
C PRO A 20 -3.19 9.97 -17.91
N ARG A 21 -2.00 9.42 -17.61
CA ARG A 21 -1.75 7.97 -17.54
C ARG A 21 -1.94 7.40 -16.13
N PHE A 22 -2.37 8.22 -15.18
CA PHE A 22 -2.69 7.75 -13.85
C PHE A 22 -3.82 6.73 -13.90
N TYR A 23 -3.62 5.60 -13.21
CA TYR A 23 -4.64 4.58 -13.01
C TYR A 23 -4.72 4.23 -11.53
N ASP A 24 -5.92 3.85 -11.09
CA ASP A 24 -6.20 3.50 -9.70
C ASP A 24 -5.98 1.99 -9.50
N GLY A 25 -4.72 1.60 -9.27
CA GLY A 25 -4.32 0.18 -9.20
C GLY A 25 -4.95 -0.59 -8.03
N LYS A 26 -5.00 -1.92 -8.16
CA LYS A 26 -5.62 -2.85 -7.19
C LYS A 26 -4.63 -3.25 -6.09
N GLN A 27 -4.46 -2.39 -5.09
CA GLN A 27 -3.50 -2.61 -4.02
C GLN A 27 -4.03 -3.55 -2.93
N MET A 28 -3.15 -3.93 -2.01
CA MET A 28 -3.49 -4.66 -0.79
C MET A 28 -3.13 -3.85 0.46
N VAL A 29 -3.87 -4.09 1.54
CA VAL A 29 -3.53 -3.63 2.89
C VAL A 29 -3.64 -4.80 3.86
N ILE A 30 -2.74 -4.86 4.84
CA ILE A 30 -2.88 -5.77 5.98
C ILE A 30 -3.70 -5.06 7.05
N MET A 31 -4.74 -5.73 7.53
CA MET A 31 -5.63 -5.26 8.59
C MET A 31 -5.38 -6.00 9.91
N GLY A 32 -4.77 -7.18 9.87
CA GLY A 32 -4.52 -8.01 11.05
C GLY A 32 -3.30 -8.91 10.87
N VAL A 33 -2.58 -9.13 11.98
CA VAL A 33 -1.42 -10.02 12.05
C VAL A 33 -1.54 -10.86 13.30
N THR A 34 -1.43 -12.18 13.18
CA THR A 34 -1.44 -13.10 14.33
C THR A 34 -0.36 -14.14 14.16
N TYR A 35 0.54 -14.24 15.13
CA TYR A 35 1.61 -15.24 15.12
C TYR A 35 1.26 -16.40 16.05
N ASN A 36 1.29 -17.62 15.53
CA ASN A 36 1.16 -18.85 16.30
C ASN A 36 2.55 -19.43 16.54
N GLU A 37 3.05 -19.28 17.78
CA GLU A 37 4.36 -19.77 18.19
C GLU A 37 4.49 -21.29 18.10
N SER A 38 3.47 -22.02 18.57
CA SER A 38 3.48 -23.49 18.60
C SER A 38 3.58 -24.11 17.20
N ALA A 39 2.96 -23.48 16.21
CA ALA A 39 3.01 -23.89 14.82
C ALA A 39 4.10 -23.15 14.01
N ASN A 40 4.84 -22.22 14.63
CA ASN A 40 5.78 -21.32 13.97
C ASN A 40 5.19 -20.69 12.67
N THR A 41 3.95 -20.20 12.75
CA THR A 41 3.18 -19.75 11.58
C THR A 41 2.61 -18.36 11.80
N LEU A 42 2.82 -17.47 10.81
CA LEU A 42 2.25 -16.12 10.80
C LEU A 42 1.00 -16.08 9.91
N TYR A 43 -0.12 -15.67 10.50
CA TYR A 43 -1.38 -15.42 9.81
C TYR A 43 -1.55 -13.93 9.55
N LEU A 44 -1.90 -13.57 8.31
CA LEU A 44 -2.11 -12.20 7.87
C LEU A 44 -3.53 -12.07 7.32
N GLU A 45 -4.28 -11.11 7.84
CA GLU A 45 -5.55 -10.70 7.25
C GLU A 45 -5.28 -9.53 6.29
N ALA A 46 -5.55 -9.76 5.00
CA ALA A 46 -5.33 -8.77 3.95
C ALA A 46 -6.62 -8.46 3.20
N LYS A 47 -6.75 -7.20 2.76
CA LYS A 47 -7.90 -6.72 1.98
C LYS A 47 -7.43 -6.01 0.72
N LYS A 48 -8.14 -6.26 -0.39
CA LYS A 48 -7.94 -5.54 -1.65
C LYS A 48 -8.53 -4.14 -1.53
N VAL A 49 -7.77 -3.14 -1.93
CA VAL A 49 -8.18 -1.72 -1.90
C VAL A 49 -7.64 -0.99 -3.13
N PRO A 50 -8.34 0.04 -3.64
CA PRO A 50 -7.78 0.87 -4.71
C PRO A 50 -6.60 1.70 -4.20
N TYR A 51 -5.64 2.04 -5.07
CA TYR A 51 -4.49 2.89 -4.72
C TYR A 51 -4.93 4.24 -4.12
N SER A 52 -6.02 4.82 -4.61
CA SER A 52 -6.63 6.04 -4.10
C SER A 52 -6.98 5.97 -2.61
N PHE A 53 -7.38 4.79 -2.11
CA PHE A 53 -7.62 4.56 -0.69
C PHE A 53 -6.35 4.75 0.13
N ILE A 54 -5.22 4.18 -0.32
CA ILE A 54 -3.91 4.32 0.34
C ILE A 54 -3.44 5.78 0.35
N VAL A 55 -3.63 6.50 -0.76
CA VAL A 55 -3.26 7.92 -0.85
C VAL A 55 -4.11 8.78 0.07
N ALA A 56 -5.43 8.55 0.10
CA ALA A 56 -6.35 9.27 0.98
C ALA A 56 -6.00 9.04 2.46
N LEU A 57 -5.68 7.79 2.85
CA LEU A 57 -5.26 7.44 4.22
C LEU A 57 -3.97 8.17 4.61
N SER A 58 -2.99 8.18 3.71
CA SER A 58 -1.68 8.81 3.94
C SER A 58 -1.77 10.31 4.16
N ASN A 59 -2.70 10.95 3.45
CA ASN A 59 -2.92 12.39 3.53
C ASN A 59 -3.88 12.78 4.65
N LYS A 60 -4.38 11.81 5.45
CA LYS A 60 -5.38 12.02 6.50
C LYS A 60 -6.59 12.85 6.05
N LYS A 61 -6.99 12.75 4.77
CA LYS A 61 -8.13 13.50 4.22
C LYS A 61 -9.49 12.89 4.62
N PHE A 62 -9.55 12.12 5.72
CA PHE A 62 -10.77 11.52 6.24
C PHE A 62 -11.21 12.24 7.53
N PRO A 63 -12.52 12.30 7.82
CA PRO A 63 -13.00 12.78 9.12
C PRO A 63 -12.34 11.98 10.26
N GLU A 64 -11.81 12.67 11.27
CA GLU A 64 -11.10 12.03 12.40
C GLU A 64 -11.99 11.07 13.21
N ASN A 65 -13.31 11.28 13.16
CA ASN A 65 -14.32 10.44 13.78
C ASN A 65 -14.74 9.24 12.92
N SER A 66 -14.20 9.08 11.71
CA SER A 66 -14.51 7.92 10.86
C SER A 66 -13.94 6.62 11.43
N MET A 67 -14.67 5.52 11.25
CA MET A 67 -14.17 4.19 11.61
C MET A 67 -12.86 3.85 10.87
N LEU A 68 -12.70 4.31 9.62
CA LEU A 68 -11.48 4.12 8.85
C LEU A 68 -10.27 4.80 9.48
N TYR A 69 -10.45 5.96 10.11
CA TYR A 69 -9.36 6.65 10.81
C TYR A 69 -8.92 5.91 12.09
N GLN A 70 -9.82 5.12 12.68
CA GLN A 70 -9.55 4.33 13.89
C GLN A 70 -8.86 2.99 13.58
N LEU A 71 -8.88 2.53 12.33
CA LEU A 71 -8.28 1.26 11.92
C LEU A 71 -6.80 1.45 11.57
N ASN A 72 -5.95 0.56 12.07
CA ASN A 72 -4.54 0.50 11.70
C ASN A 72 -4.39 -0.22 10.35
N PHE A 73 -4.24 0.55 9.28
CA PHE A 73 -3.93 0.02 7.97
C PHE A 73 -2.43 -0.02 7.74
N PHE A 74 -1.90 -1.19 7.41
CA PHE A 74 -0.51 -1.33 7.00
C PHE A 74 -0.45 -1.42 5.47
N LYS A 75 0.23 -0.45 4.84
CA LYS A 75 0.54 -0.53 3.42
C LYS A 75 1.43 -1.75 3.19
N THR A 76 1.06 -2.61 2.25
CA THR A 76 1.84 -3.82 1.97
C THR A 76 2.83 -3.57 0.84
N GLY A 77 4.10 -3.43 1.20
CA GLY A 77 5.21 -3.46 0.25
C GLY A 77 6.00 -4.76 0.41
N VAL A 78 6.60 -5.23 -0.68
CA VAL A 78 7.60 -6.28 -0.66
C VAL A 78 8.96 -5.64 -0.85
N LEU A 79 9.90 -6.03 0.01
CA LEU A 79 11.31 -5.72 -0.12
C LEU A 79 12.05 -6.99 -0.53
N ALA A 80 12.95 -6.86 -1.49
CA ALA A 80 13.80 -7.95 -1.96
C ALA A 80 15.27 -7.53 -1.81
N PRO A 81 15.89 -7.77 -0.64
CA PRO A 81 17.32 -7.54 -0.48
C PRO A 81 18.09 -8.45 -1.43
N LEU A 82 18.89 -7.84 -2.32
CA LEU A 82 19.71 -8.58 -3.27
C LEU A 82 21.16 -8.63 -2.77
N ILE A 83 21.63 -9.86 -2.53
CA ILE A 83 23.00 -10.14 -2.09
C ILE A 83 23.78 -10.71 -3.28
N THR A 84 24.91 -10.07 -3.59
CA THR A 84 25.81 -10.50 -4.67
C THR A 84 26.65 -11.71 -4.22
N ARG A 85 27.26 -12.43 -5.18
CA ARG A 85 28.09 -13.61 -4.88
C ARG A 85 29.28 -13.34 -3.96
N ASN A 86 29.77 -12.11 -3.91
CA ASN A 86 30.83 -11.67 -3.01
C ASN A 86 30.30 -11.09 -1.67
N GLY A 87 29.03 -11.33 -1.33
CA GLY A 87 28.45 -10.99 -0.03
C GLY A 87 28.07 -9.51 0.15
N MET A 88 28.00 -8.72 -0.92
CA MET A 88 27.62 -7.31 -0.84
C MET A 88 26.12 -7.14 -1.06
N SER A 89 25.52 -6.15 -0.39
CA SER A 89 24.13 -5.75 -0.64
C SER A 89 24.05 -4.78 -1.80
N MET A 90 23.11 -5.01 -2.72
CA MET A 90 22.81 -4.09 -3.80
C MET A 90 21.78 -3.05 -3.33
N LEU A 91 22.10 -1.77 -3.54
CA LEU A 91 21.21 -0.64 -3.26
C LEU A 91 20.94 0.14 -4.54
N LEU A 92 19.76 0.72 -4.62
CA LEU A 92 19.30 1.58 -5.72
C LEU A 92 19.14 3.00 -5.21
N GLN A 93 19.66 3.99 -5.95
CA GLN A 93 19.47 5.40 -5.61
C GLN A 93 18.14 5.92 -6.15
N ARG A 94 17.37 6.59 -5.30
CA ARG A 94 16.06 7.16 -5.64
C ARG A 94 16.24 8.50 -6.36
N ALA A 95 15.66 8.62 -7.56
CA ALA A 95 15.76 9.81 -8.40
C ALA A 95 15.29 11.10 -7.71
N ALA A 96 14.24 11.03 -6.88
CA ALA A 96 13.60 12.21 -6.32
C ALA A 96 14.25 12.76 -5.02
N LEU A 97 15.11 11.98 -4.36
CA LEU A 97 15.61 12.33 -3.01
C LEU A 97 17.09 11.99 -2.78
N GLY A 98 17.77 11.35 -3.74
CA GLY A 98 19.16 10.91 -3.58
C GLY A 98 19.38 9.81 -2.54
N LEU A 99 18.32 9.35 -1.86
CA LEU A 99 18.35 8.29 -0.86
C LEU A 99 18.57 6.93 -1.52
N TYR A 100 19.24 6.03 -0.80
CA TYR A 100 19.42 4.64 -1.21
C TYR A 100 18.33 3.74 -0.63
N SER A 101 17.88 2.78 -1.42
CA SER A 101 16.87 1.80 -1.03
C SER A 101 17.19 0.42 -1.59
N VAL A 102 16.73 -0.63 -0.91
CA VAL A 102 16.70 -1.98 -1.49
C VAL A 102 15.62 -2.05 -2.59
N PRO A 103 15.75 -2.97 -3.56
CA PRO A 103 14.67 -3.27 -4.49
C PRO A 103 13.38 -3.60 -3.74
N GLY A 104 12.26 -3.07 -4.23
CA GLY A 104 10.96 -3.29 -3.64
C GLY A 104 9.85 -2.55 -4.37
N GLY A 105 8.62 -2.79 -3.94
CA GLY A 105 7.42 -2.21 -4.53
C GLY A 105 6.17 -2.61 -3.78
N PHE A 106 5.02 -2.13 -4.27
CA PHE A 106 3.71 -2.56 -3.76
C PHE A 106 3.17 -3.70 -4.62
N LEU A 107 2.47 -4.63 -3.98
CA LEU A 107 1.81 -5.74 -4.68
C LEU A 107 0.46 -5.29 -5.24
N GLU A 108 0.17 -5.71 -6.47
CA GLU A 108 -1.15 -5.55 -7.08
C GLU A 108 -1.88 -6.89 -7.09
N ALA A 109 -3.13 -6.90 -6.60
CA ALA A 109 -3.98 -8.08 -6.57
C ALA A 109 -4.65 -8.28 -7.94
N HIS A 110 -4.34 -9.39 -8.61
CA HIS A 110 -4.87 -9.70 -9.94
C HIS A 110 -6.10 -10.60 -9.94
N ASP A 111 -6.41 -11.28 -8.82
CA ASP A 111 -7.55 -12.18 -8.77
C ASP A 111 -8.88 -11.42 -8.85
N GLU A 112 -9.81 -11.92 -9.66
CA GLU A 112 -11.23 -11.57 -9.56
C GLU A 112 -11.75 -12.08 -8.20
N GLU A 113 -12.54 -11.27 -7.49
CA GLU A 113 -13.24 -11.78 -6.31
C GLU A 113 -14.13 -12.95 -6.77
N LYS A 114 -13.90 -14.15 -6.23
CA LYS A 114 -14.89 -15.22 -6.32
C LYS A 114 -16.07 -14.75 -5.45
N SER A 115 -17.07 -14.19 -6.11
CA SER A 115 -18.40 -13.87 -5.58
C SER A 115 -19.09 -15.09 -5.01
#